data_AF-A0A6A5XHC5-F1
#
_entry.id   AF-A0A6A5XHC5-F1
#
_cell.length_a   1.000
_cell.length_b   1.000
_cell.length_c   1.000
_cell.angle_alpha   90.00
_cell.angle_beta   90.00
_cell.angle_gamma   90.00
#
_symmetry.space_group_name_H-M   'P 1'
#
loop_
_entity.id
_entity.type
_entity.pdbx_description
1 polymer ?
#
loop_
_entity_poly.entity_id
_entity_poly.type
_entity_poly.pdbx_seq_one_letter_code
_entity_poly.pdbx_strand_id
1 'polypeptide(L)'
;MEAYSSPTENWSRITFCKKFFNDLKSLDEVTKNVKNQRPEVQDHLDQWNNRARCFFHEITHLNYFMNAPEKSPFIDDALITYKSKEGTVEEGAYGPYNVKVLRNFRGDAWYAGQNADTFAWYAMAMWAKKEIGRYPHLPAAGSKKPTKAPRRGDGTPFTQPNSESEDED
;
A
#
# COMPACT_ATOMS: atom_id res chain seq x y z
N MET A 1 7.40 6.25 -10.80
CA MET A 1 6.08 6.04 -11.42
C MET A 1 6.20 4.95 -12.45
N GLU A 2 5.63 3.83 -12.09
CA GLU A 2 5.65 2.57 -12.79
C GLU A 2 4.34 2.42 -13.55
N ALA A 3 3.24 2.89 -12.96
CA ALA A 3 1.95 3.07 -13.60
C ALA A 3 1.16 4.19 -12.88
N TYR A 4 -0.01 4.51 -13.43
CA TYR A 4 -1.03 5.32 -12.76
C TYR A 4 -2.42 4.94 -13.30
N SER A 5 -3.47 5.22 -12.53
CA SER A 5 -4.86 4.97 -12.91
C SER A 5 -5.64 6.29 -13.07
N SER A 6 -6.75 6.24 -13.79
CA SER A 6 -7.70 7.35 -13.92
C SER A 6 -9.13 6.80 -13.71
N PRO A 7 -9.73 7.04 -12.53
CA PRO A 7 -11.07 6.59 -12.22
C PRO A 7 -12.10 7.68 -12.59
N THR A 8 -12.33 7.94 -13.88
CA THR A 8 -13.39 8.88 -14.30
C THR A 8 -14.66 8.15 -14.73
N GLU A 9 -15.79 8.85 -14.64
CA GLU A 9 -17.17 8.31 -14.77
C GLU A 9 -17.46 7.60 -16.10
N ASN A 10 -16.68 7.84 -17.16
CA ASN A 10 -16.95 7.30 -18.49
C ASN A 10 -16.12 6.05 -18.84
N TRP A 11 -14.92 5.88 -18.25
CA TRP A 11 -14.13 4.65 -18.37
C TRP A 11 -12.97 4.64 -17.35
N SER A 12 -12.72 3.46 -16.78
CA SER A 12 -11.53 3.21 -15.94
C SER A 12 -10.33 2.85 -16.82
N ARG A 13 -9.19 3.52 -16.62
CA ARG A 13 -7.95 3.24 -17.35
C ARG A 13 -6.76 3.11 -16.39
N ILE A 14 -5.92 2.11 -16.65
CA ILE A 14 -4.57 1.99 -16.08
C ILE A 14 -3.57 2.25 -17.20
N THR A 15 -2.59 3.13 -16.96
CA THR A 15 -1.50 3.42 -17.89
C THR A 15 -0.19 2.93 -17.31
N PHE A 16 0.48 1.98 -17.97
CA PHE A 16 1.79 1.51 -17.56
C PHE A 16 2.91 2.38 -18.15
N CYS A 17 3.82 2.84 -17.30
CA CYS A 17 4.99 3.61 -17.69
C CYS A 17 6.16 2.68 -18.08
N LYS A 18 7.20 3.24 -18.73
CA LYS A 18 8.40 2.49 -19.14
C LYS A 18 9.04 1.67 -18.01
N LYS A 19 9.05 2.21 -16.78
CA LYS A 19 9.61 1.52 -15.60
C LYS A 19 8.89 0.22 -15.26
N PHE A 20 7.59 0.10 -15.51
CA PHE A 20 6.87 -1.16 -15.31
C PHE A 20 7.43 -2.28 -16.19
N PHE A 21 7.77 -1.96 -17.44
CA PHE A 21 8.31 -2.94 -18.38
C PHE A 21 9.81 -3.17 -18.18
N ASN A 22 10.57 -2.12 -17.85
CA ASN A 22 12.03 -2.19 -17.84
C ASN A 22 12.63 -2.50 -16.46
N ASP A 23 11.98 -2.05 -15.39
CA ASP A 23 12.57 -2.08 -14.04
C ASP A 23 11.88 -3.14 -13.16
N LEU A 24 10.65 -3.54 -13.49
CA LEU A 24 9.93 -4.59 -12.76
C LEU A 24 9.98 -5.93 -13.51
N LYS A 25 10.31 -6.98 -12.76
CA LYS A 25 10.25 -8.38 -13.19
C LYS A 25 8.83 -8.94 -13.06
N SER A 26 8.57 -10.07 -13.72
CA SER A 26 7.35 -10.84 -13.52
C SER A 26 7.27 -11.45 -12.12
N LEU A 27 6.06 -11.86 -11.71
CA LEU A 27 5.84 -12.55 -10.44
C LEU A 27 6.64 -13.86 -10.36
N ASP A 28 6.68 -14.63 -11.46
CA ASP A 28 7.36 -15.93 -11.51
C ASP A 28 8.87 -15.78 -11.37
N GLU A 29 9.47 -14.81 -12.07
CA GLU A 29 10.91 -14.54 -11.98
C GLU A 29 11.32 -14.13 -10.57
N VAL A 30 10.55 -13.25 -9.93
CA VAL A 30 10.80 -12.79 -8.56
C VAL A 30 10.59 -13.93 -7.58
N THR A 31 9.50 -14.69 -7.70
CA THR A 31 9.22 -15.85 -6.84
C THR A 31 10.34 -16.88 -6.93
N LYS A 32 10.77 -17.25 -8.15
CA LYS A 32 11.88 -18.21 -8.35
C LYS A 32 13.19 -17.68 -7.78
N ASN A 33 13.48 -16.39 -7.93
CA ASN A 33 14.70 -15.82 -7.38
C ASN A 33 14.67 -15.83 -5.85
N VAL A 34 13.67 -15.19 -5.25
CA VAL A 34 13.61 -14.96 -3.80
C VAL A 34 13.53 -16.28 -3.02
N LYS A 35 12.79 -17.29 -3.49
CA LYS A 35 12.71 -18.61 -2.84
C LYS A 35 14.06 -19.32 -2.72
N ASN A 36 15.01 -19.04 -3.61
CA ASN A 36 16.35 -19.62 -3.58
C ASN A 36 17.35 -18.80 -2.75
N GLN A 37 16.92 -17.67 -2.18
CA GLN A 37 17.74 -16.84 -1.30
C GLN A 37 17.65 -17.32 0.15
N ARG A 38 18.53 -16.77 1.00
CA ARG A 38 18.51 -17.06 2.45
C ARG A 38 17.25 -16.49 3.13
N PRO A 39 16.83 -17.04 4.28
CA PRO A 39 15.62 -16.62 4.98
C PRO A 39 15.52 -15.12 5.22
N GLU A 40 16.64 -14.44 5.50
CA GLU A 40 16.66 -13.01 5.75
C GLU A 40 16.17 -12.24 4.51
N VAL A 41 16.64 -12.61 3.32
CA VAL A 41 16.21 -12.00 2.05
C VAL A 41 14.75 -12.35 1.74
N GLN A 42 14.34 -13.58 2.02
CA GLN A 42 12.95 -14.01 1.82
C GLN A 42 11.99 -13.23 2.72
N ASP A 43 12.40 -12.92 3.95
CA ASP A 43 11.57 -12.23 4.93
C ASP A 43 11.42 -10.74 4.63
N HIS A 44 12.30 -10.18 3.79
CA HIS A 44 12.23 -8.82 3.28
C HIS A 44 11.20 -8.69 2.16
N LEU A 45 10.01 -8.19 2.51
CA LEU A 45 8.88 -8.08 1.60
C LEU A 45 9.19 -7.20 0.36
N ASP A 46 10.10 -6.24 0.47
CA ASP A 46 10.56 -5.41 -0.65
C ASP A 46 11.27 -6.22 -1.75
N GLN A 47 11.86 -7.36 -1.42
CA GLN A 47 12.49 -8.27 -2.39
C GLN A 47 11.47 -8.97 -3.29
N TRP A 48 10.19 -8.99 -2.89
CA TRP A 48 9.08 -9.56 -3.65
C TRP A 48 8.47 -8.58 -4.65
N ASN A 49 9.05 -7.39 -4.81
CA ASN A 49 8.53 -6.37 -5.71
C ASN A 49 8.50 -6.83 -7.18
N ASN A 50 7.33 -6.73 -7.83
CA ASN A 50 7.15 -7.24 -9.20
C ASN A 50 5.98 -6.53 -9.92
N ARG A 51 5.80 -6.85 -11.22
CA ARG A 51 4.73 -6.29 -12.07
C ARG A 51 3.31 -6.60 -11.57
N ALA A 52 3.04 -7.78 -11.02
CA ALA A 52 1.71 -8.12 -10.52
C ALA A 52 1.33 -7.29 -9.29
N ARG A 53 2.26 -7.05 -8.37
CA ARG A 53 2.08 -6.12 -7.23
C ARG A 53 1.78 -4.71 -7.72
N CYS A 54 2.51 -4.23 -8.72
CA CYS A 54 2.26 -2.92 -9.34
C CYS A 54 0.89 -2.84 -10.00
N PHE A 55 0.52 -3.85 -10.78
CA PHE A 55 -0.79 -3.90 -11.39
C PHE A 55 -1.92 -3.92 -10.36
N PHE A 56 -1.74 -4.70 -9.27
CA PHE A 56 -2.73 -4.78 -8.21
C PHE A 56 -2.85 -3.47 -7.41
N HIS A 57 -1.76 -2.73 -7.23
CA HIS A 57 -1.83 -1.37 -6.72
C HIS A 57 -2.76 -0.51 -7.60
N GLU A 58 -2.51 -0.44 -8.91
CA GLU A 58 -3.29 0.39 -9.83
C GLU A 58 -4.77 -0.02 -9.93
N ILE A 59 -5.06 -1.33 -9.91
CA ILE A 59 -6.44 -1.80 -10.04
C ILE A 59 -7.27 -1.45 -8.80
N THR A 60 -6.65 -1.28 -7.62
CA THR A 60 -7.38 -0.86 -6.41
C THR A 60 -7.89 0.56 -6.47
N HIS A 61 -7.33 1.43 -7.31
CA HIS A 61 -7.91 2.76 -7.54
C HIS A 61 -9.19 2.74 -8.38
N LEU A 62 -9.52 1.62 -9.05
CA LEU A 62 -10.71 1.53 -9.87
C LEU A 62 -11.93 1.31 -8.98
N ASN A 63 -12.83 2.30 -8.91
CA ASN A 63 -14.03 2.26 -8.07
C ASN A 63 -14.88 0.99 -8.29
N TYR A 64 -15.03 0.56 -9.54
CA TYR A 64 -15.75 -0.68 -9.87
C TYR A 64 -15.08 -1.92 -9.27
N PHE A 65 -13.74 -1.99 -9.26
CA PHE A 65 -13.01 -3.13 -8.71
C PHE A 65 -13.14 -3.20 -7.18
N MET A 66 -13.12 -2.05 -6.52
CA MET A 66 -13.26 -1.97 -5.05
C MET A 66 -14.72 -1.91 -4.58
N ASN A 67 -15.67 -1.74 -5.49
CA ASN A 67 -17.07 -1.42 -5.21
C ASN A 67 -17.24 -0.16 -4.34
N ALA A 68 -16.50 0.90 -4.68
CA ALA A 68 -16.54 2.18 -3.99
C ALA A 68 -17.55 3.15 -4.65
N PRO A 69 -18.27 3.98 -3.88
CA PRO A 69 -18.24 4.06 -2.41
C PRO A 69 -19.19 3.08 -1.69
N GLU A 70 -19.89 2.20 -2.42
CA GLU A 70 -21.02 1.41 -1.87
C GLU A 70 -20.62 0.44 -0.75
N LYS A 71 -19.53 -0.32 -0.92
CA LYS A 71 -19.06 -1.32 0.07
C LYS A 71 -17.69 -1.02 0.64
N SER A 72 -16.97 -0.07 0.05
CA SER A 72 -15.64 0.34 0.47
C SER A 72 -15.47 1.85 0.26
N PRO A 73 -14.62 2.52 1.03
CA PRO A 73 -14.26 3.90 0.74
C PRO A 73 -13.48 3.99 -0.57
N PHE A 74 -13.39 5.19 -1.14
CA PHE A 74 -12.48 5.45 -2.26
C PHE A 74 -11.04 5.15 -1.86
N ILE A 75 -10.31 4.48 -2.75
CA ILE A 75 -8.92 4.11 -2.55
C ILE A 75 -8.02 5.10 -3.27
N ASP A 76 -7.10 5.69 -2.52
CA ASP A 76 -6.10 6.64 -3.01
C ASP A 76 -4.69 6.22 -2.61
N ASP A 77 -3.71 6.98 -3.07
CA ASP A 77 -2.39 6.95 -2.46
C ASP A 77 -2.42 7.79 -1.19
N ALA A 78 -1.83 7.30 -0.11
CA ALA A 78 -1.73 8.05 1.14
C ALA A 78 -0.38 8.76 1.24
N LEU A 79 -0.37 9.98 1.78
CA LEU A 79 0.79 10.68 2.31
C LEU A 79 0.84 10.51 3.82
N ILE A 80 2.02 10.17 4.33
CA ILE A 80 2.31 10.10 5.76
C ILE A 80 3.39 11.11 6.13
N THR A 81 3.29 11.64 7.35
CA THR A 81 4.33 12.49 7.91
C THR A 81 4.81 11.90 9.21
N TYR A 82 6.12 11.73 9.38
CA TYR A 82 6.69 11.11 10.58
C TYR A 82 8.06 11.70 10.91
N LYS A 83 8.55 11.43 12.14
CA LYS A 83 9.92 11.82 12.56
C LYS A 83 10.96 10.85 11.99
N SER A 84 11.91 11.35 11.22
CA SER A 84 13.17 10.71 10.82
C SER A 84 14.34 11.19 11.68
N LYS A 85 15.56 10.72 11.39
CA LYS A 85 16.77 11.22 12.05
C LYS A 85 17.10 12.66 11.62
N GLU A 86 16.82 13.03 10.37
CA GLU A 86 17.08 14.37 9.83
C GLU A 86 15.96 15.39 10.13
N GLY A 87 14.81 14.96 10.63
CA GLY A 87 13.71 15.86 10.97
C GLY A 87 12.33 15.25 10.72
N THR A 88 11.35 16.11 10.47
CA THR A 88 10.01 15.66 10.06
C THR A 88 9.99 15.55 8.54
N VAL A 89 9.62 14.37 8.03
CA VAL A 89 9.51 14.11 6.59
C VAL A 89 8.07 13.79 6.23
N GLU A 90 7.67 14.15 5.01
CA GLU A 90 6.40 13.78 4.43
C GLU A 90 6.66 12.98 3.16
N GLU A 91 6.08 11.78 3.09
CA GLU A 91 6.33 10.82 2.01
C GLU A 91 5.03 10.09 1.67
N GLY A 92 4.99 9.52 0.46
CA GLY A 92 3.96 8.54 0.12
C GLY A 92 4.07 7.31 1.02
N ALA A 93 2.92 6.74 1.37
CA ALA A 93 2.79 5.45 2.04
C ALA A 93 3.10 4.28 1.08
N TYR A 94 4.19 4.41 0.34
CA TYR A 94 4.66 3.46 -0.67
C TYR A 94 5.74 2.54 -0.10
N GLY A 95 5.69 1.28 -0.51
CA GLY A 95 6.58 0.23 -0.06
C GLY A 95 6.13 -0.39 1.27
N PRO A 96 6.67 -1.58 1.58
CA PRO A 96 6.22 -2.35 2.73
C PRO A 96 6.57 -1.69 4.07
N TYR A 97 7.58 -0.82 4.11
CA TYR A 97 7.93 -0.06 5.31
C TYR A 97 6.91 1.05 5.59
N ASN A 98 6.68 1.96 4.64
CA ASN A 98 5.78 3.10 4.87
C ASN A 98 4.32 2.67 5.03
N VAL A 99 3.87 1.59 4.38
CA VAL A 99 2.56 0.98 4.66
C VAL A 99 2.44 0.50 6.11
N LYS A 100 3.50 -0.08 6.69
CA LYS A 100 3.50 -0.47 8.11
C LYS A 100 3.54 0.74 9.04
N VAL A 101 4.24 1.82 8.65
CA VAL A 101 4.17 3.10 9.38
C VAL A 101 2.74 3.63 9.36
N LEU A 102 2.09 3.69 8.18
CA LEU A 102 0.69 4.11 8.04
C LEU A 102 -0.25 3.33 8.97
N ARG A 103 -0.08 2.00 9.03
CA ARG A 103 -0.89 1.13 9.90
C ARG A 103 -0.81 1.52 11.38
N ASN A 104 0.30 2.07 11.84
CA ASN A 104 0.52 2.44 13.23
C ASN A 104 -0.14 3.78 13.64
N PHE A 105 -0.80 4.50 12.71
CA PHE A 105 -1.45 5.78 13.04
C PHE A 105 -2.67 5.60 13.96
N ARG A 106 -3.55 4.66 13.62
CA ARG A 106 -4.81 4.38 14.33
C ARG A 106 -4.95 2.88 14.55
N GLY A 107 -5.61 2.49 15.64
CA GLY A 107 -5.85 1.07 15.99
C GLY A 107 -6.75 0.36 14.98
N ASP A 108 -7.70 1.06 14.39
CA ASP A 108 -8.50 0.57 13.28
C ASP A 108 -7.77 0.69 11.93
N ALA A 109 -8.28 -0.02 10.91
CA ALA A 109 -7.69 -0.07 9.59
C ALA A 109 -8.14 1.07 8.66
N TRP A 110 -8.66 2.19 9.16
CA TRP A 110 -9.31 3.20 8.30
C TRP A 110 -8.41 3.80 7.23
N TYR A 111 -7.25 4.33 7.61
CA TYR A 111 -6.32 4.92 6.65
C TYR A 111 -5.62 3.85 5.80
N ALA A 112 -5.29 2.71 6.40
CA ALA A 112 -4.68 1.59 5.70
C ALA A 112 -5.63 1.00 4.66
N GLY A 113 -6.93 0.94 4.95
CA GLY A 113 -8.00 0.44 4.07
C GLY A 113 -8.39 1.43 2.96
N GLN A 114 -7.79 2.62 2.93
CA GLN A 114 -7.97 3.62 1.88
C GLN A 114 -6.70 3.85 1.05
N ASN A 115 -5.62 3.12 1.34
CA ASN A 115 -4.33 3.25 0.66
C ASN A 115 -4.10 2.10 -0.32
N ALA A 116 -3.93 2.39 -1.61
CA ALA A 116 -3.75 1.38 -2.66
C ALA A 116 -2.58 0.43 -2.36
N ASP A 117 -1.45 0.97 -1.91
CA ASP A 117 -0.26 0.16 -1.66
C ASP A 117 -0.40 -0.76 -0.44
N THR A 118 -1.33 -0.49 0.47
CA THR A 118 -1.64 -1.40 1.57
C THR A 118 -2.23 -2.71 1.06
N PHE A 119 -3.17 -2.65 0.11
CA PHE A 119 -3.74 -3.84 -0.53
C PHE A 119 -2.66 -4.60 -1.31
N ALA A 120 -1.85 -3.88 -2.09
CA ALA A 120 -0.77 -4.45 -2.88
C ALA A 120 0.25 -5.23 -2.03
N TRP A 121 0.73 -4.63 -0.94
CA TRP A 121 1.70 -5.29 -0.08
C TRP A 121 1.09 -6.38 0.79
N TYR A 122 -0.17 -6.26 1.21
CA TYR A 122 -0.84 -7.36 1.91
C TYR A 122 -1.01 -8.59 1.01
N ALA A 123 -1.51 -8.41 -0.22
CA ALA A 123 -1.62 -9.49 -1.19
C ALA A 123 -0.25 -10.12 -1.47
N MET A 124 0.78 -9.29 -1.62
CA MET A 124 2.14 -9.78 -1.85
C MET A 124 2.70 -10.57 -0.65
N ALA A 125 2.45 -10.12 0.58
CA ALA A 125 2.87 -10.81 1.79
C ALA A 125 2.19 -12.18 1.93
N MET A 126 0.91 -12.28 1.57
CA MET A 126 0.16 -13.54 1.60
C MET A 126 0.64 -14.52 0.53
N TRP A 127 0.97 -14.03 -0.67
CA TRP A 127 1.63 -14.84 -1.70
C TRP A 127 2.99 -15.35 -1.23
N ALA A 128 3.85 -14.45 -0.77
CA ALA A 128 5.17 -14.80 -0.25
C ALA A 128 5.05 -15.84 0.88
N LYS A 129 4.12 -15.64 1.83
CA LYS A 129 3.85 -16.60 2.91
C LYS A 129 3.51 -17.99 2.41
N LYS A 130 2.67 -18.09 1.37
CA LYS A 130 2.37 -19.38 0.73
C LYS A 130 3.63 -20.01 0.14
N GLU A 131 4.48 -19.21 -0.50
CA GLU A 131 5.67 -19.70 -1.21
C GLU A 131 6.84 -20.12 -0.30
N ILE A 132 7.01 -19.49 0.87
CA ILE A 132 8.13 -19.77 1.80
C ILE A 132 7.70 -20.40 3.14
N GLY A 133 6.40 -20.62 3.34
CA GLY A 133 5.84 -21.26 4.54
C GLY A 133 5.77 -20.39 5.80
N ARG A 134 6.16 -19.11 5.73
CA ARG A 134 6.15 -18.16 6.85
C ARG A 134 5.94 -16.73 6.37
N TYR A 135 5.49 -15.85 7.26
CA TYR A 135 5.17 -14.47 6.88
C TYR A 135 6.45 -13.61 6.71
N PRO A 136 6.63 -12.90 5.57
CA PRO A 136 7.76 -11.99 5.36
C PRO A 136 7.56 -10.69 6.16
N HIS A 137 8.03 -10.71 7.40
CA HIS A 137 7.75 -9.66 8.38
C HIS A 137 8.62 -8.40 8.20
N LEU A 138 9.69 -8.45 7.40
CA LEU A 138 10.58 -7.32 7.15
C LEU A 138 10.14 -6.52 5.91
N PRO A 139 10.52 -5.24 5.79
CA PRO A 139 11.09 -4.39 6.85
C PRO A 139 10.07 -4.13 7.97
N ALA A 140 10.53 -3.99 9.21
CA ALA A 140 9.67 -3.70 10.37
C ALA A 140 9.60 -2.18 10.65
N ALA A 141 8.39 -1.65 10.84
CA ALA A 141 8.20 -0.25 11.25
C ALA A 141 8.39 -0.03 12.77
N GLY A 142 8.34 -1.10 13.57
CA GLY A 142 8.37 -1.01 15.03
C GLY A 142 7.24 -0.11 15.55
N SER A 143 7.57 0.80 16.47
CA SER A 143 6.63 1.79 17.02
C SER A 143 6.52 3.07 16.18
N LYS A 144 7.21 3.15 15.03
CA LYS A 144 7.17 4.33 14.18
C LYS A 144 5.77 4.51 13.59
N LYS A 145 5.25 5.73 13.71
CA LYS A 145 3.90 6.10 13.27
C LYS A 145 3.87 7.52 12.73
N PRO A 146 2.85 7.87 11.92
CA PRO A 146 2.63 9.25 11.51
C PRO A 146 2.41 10.18 12.71
N THR A 147 2.88 11.42 12.60
CA THR A 147 2.75 12.48 13.62
C THR A 147 1.48 13.30 13.47
N LYS A 148 0.82 13.22 12.33
CA LYS A 148 -0.48 13.85 12.02
C LYS A 148 -1.31 12.90 11.16
N ALA A 149 -2.59 13.23 10.99
CA ALA A 149 -3.50 12.49 10.13
C ALA A 149 -2.90 12.32 8.72
N PRO A 150 -2.86 11.08 8.19
CA PRO A 150 -2.54 10.84 6.80
C PRO A 150 -3.47 11.61 5.85
N ARG A 151 -2.97 11.92 4.67
CA ARG A 151 -3.68 12.67 3.61
C ARG A 151 -3.68 11.88 2.32
N ARG A 152 -4.55 12.22 1.37
CA ARG A 152 -4.53 11.67 0.01
C ARG A 152 -3.26 12.13 -0.73
N GLY A 153 -2.96 11.48 -1.85
CA GLY A 153 -1.75 11.71 -2.66
C GLY A 153 -1.67 13.12 -3.23
N ASP A 154 -2.82 13.78 -3.40
CA ASP A 154 -2.95 15.19 -3.80
C ASP A 154 -2.79 16.19 -2.63
N GLY A 155 -2.58 15.68 -1.40
CA GLY A 155 -2.43 16.49 -0.19
C GLY A 155 -3.75 16.82 0.52
N THR A 156 -4.91 16.46 -0.03
CA THR A 156 -6.21 16.70 0.61
C THR A 156 -6.48 15.72 1.76
N PRO A 157 -7.29 16.08 2.77
CA PRO A 157 -7.65 15.15 3.83
C PRO A 157 -8.43 13.93 3.33
N PHE A 158 -8.23 12.76 3.95
CA PHE A 158 -9.24 11.70 3.85
C PHE A 158 -10.51 12.16 4.55
N THR A 159 -11.67 11.87 3.96
CA THR A 159 -12.95 12.06 4.63
C THR A 159 -12.92 11.20 5.89
N GLN A 160 -13.09 11.78 7.06
CA GLN A 160 -13.24 10.98 8.27
C GLN A 160 -14.65 10.36 8.27
N PRO A 161 -14.84 9.14 8.81
CA PRO A 161 -16.19 8.72 9.12
C PRO A 161 -16.72 9.75 10.12
N ASN A 162 -17.95 10.23 9.94
CA ASN A 162 -18.60 11.01 10.99
C ASN A 162 -18.42 10.21 12.28
N SER A 163 -17.80 10.81 13.29
CA SER A 163 -18.00 10.31 14.65
C SER A 163 -19.50 10.38 14.83
N GLU A 164 -20.18 9.23 14.83
CA GLU A 164 -21.48 9.14 15.47
C GLU A 164 -21.29 9.81 16.82
N SER A 165 -22.04 10.88 17.04
CA SER A 165 -22.12 11.51 18.35
C SER A 165 -22.37 10.37 19.33
N GLU A 166 -21.45 10.21 20.27
CA GLU A 166 -21.78 9.59 21.55
C GLU A 166 -22.83 10.51 22.16
N ASP A 167 -24.08 10.33 21.75
CA ASP A 167 -25.23 10.91 22.43
C ASP A 167 -25.25 10.22 23.80
N GLU A 168 -24.89 11.01 24.80
CA GLU A 168 -24.93 10.68 26.22
C GLU A 168 -26.33 10.18 26.59
N ASP A 169 -26.43 8.94 27.10
CA ASP A 169 -27.56 8.44 27.90
C ASP A 169 -27.45 8.93 29.36
#